data_AF-A0A4Q9M5F7-F1
#
_entry.id   AF-A0A4Q9M5F7-F1
#
_cell.length_a   1.000
_cell.length_b   1.000
_cell.length_c   1.000
_cell.angle_alpha   90.00
_cell.angle_beta   90.00
_cell.angle_gamma   90.00
#
_symmetry.space_group_name_H-M   'P 1'
#
loop_
_entity.id
_entity.type
_entity.pdbx_description
1 polymer ?
#
loop_
_entity_poly.entity_id
_entity_poly.type
_entity_poly.pdbx_seq_one_letter_code
_entity_poly.pdbx_strand_id
1 'polypeptide(L)'
;MIINIHEEAAKKKEIWIKVQNYIVVIFRDKLILEKISLILHKSKTKLSVILSAIYYFKKVRRRYALYLKRLDNLVTCNVTKYLVGKKRQVALQATENDFNLFVISIIIACKHLLDTVYTNYCWAEVSGIPISNLNAYERTILDILDYRTHIPNQSFYNIVDEFEKITGNVTIDRTSPTKKTSTLKCVLSCITTKLTCINF
;
A
#
# COMPACT_ATOMS: atom_id res chain seq x y z
N MET A 1 24.93 -16.91 -19.16
CA MET A 1 23.57 -16.79 -18.58
C MET A 1 23.55 -16.92 -17.04
N ILE A 2 24.44 -17.71 -16.41
CA ILE A 2 24.50 -17.90 -14.95
C ILE A 2 25.03 -16.68 -14.17
N ILE A 3 25.98 -15.92 -14.75
CA ILE A 3 26.58 -14.72 -14.12
C ILE A 3 25.53 -13.63 -13.85
N ASN A 4 24.56 -13.49 -14.76
CA ASN A 4 23.51 -12.46 -14.66
C ASN A 4 22.51 -12.75 -13.51
N ILE A 5 22.30 -14.02 -13.16
CA ILE A 5 21.39 -14.43 -12.08
C ILE A 5 22.00 -14.12 -10.72
N HIS A 6 23.29 -14.36 -10.53
CA HIS A 6 24.00 -14.05 -9.30
C HIS A 6 24.12 -12.53 -9.08
N GLU A 7 24.41 -11.76 -10.13
CA GLU A 7 24.48 -10.31 -10.05
C GLU A 7 23.11 -9.68 -9.72
N GLU A 8 22.03 -10.20 -10.30
CA GLU A 8 20.70 -9.70 -10.01
C GLU A 8 20.19 -10.10 -8.62
N ALA A 9 20.56 -11.28 -8.13
CA ALA A 9 20.29 -11.70 -6.76
C ALA A 9 21.04 -10.81 -5.74
N ALA A 10 22.29 -10.43 -6.02
CA ALA A 10 23.07 -9.53 -5.20
C ALA A 10 22.44 -8.13 -5.14
N LYS A 11 22.02 -7.57 -6.29
CA LYS A 11 21.30 -6.29 -6.35
C LYS A 11 19.99 -6.32 -5.56
N LYS A 12 19.20 -7.40 -5.67
CA LYS A 12 17.97 -7.57 -4.88
C LYS A 12 18.23 -7.61 -3.37
N LYS A 13 19.30 -8.30 -2.95
CA LYS A 13 19.71 -8.36 -1.54
C LYS A 13 20.14 -6.99 -1.01
N GLU A 14 20.89 -6.23 -1.79
CA GLU A 14 21.31 -4.86 -1.45
C GLU A 14 20.11 -3.92 -1.29
N ILE A 15 19.18 -3.93 -2.25
CA ILE A 15 17.95 -3.13 -2.20
C ILE A 15 17.14 -3.50 -0.95
N TRP A 16 17.04 -4.79 -0.62
CA TRP A 16 16.30 -5.23 0.56
C TRP A 16 16.91 -4.72 1.87
N ILE A 17 18.23 -4.75 2.01
CA ILE A 17 18.94 -4.17 3.17
C ILE A 17 18.64 -2.66 3.29
N LYS A 18 18.65 -1.94 2.17
CA LYS A 18 18.33 -0.50 2.13
C LYS A 18 16.88 -0.23 2.54
N VAL A 19 15.94 -1.06 2.07
CA VAL A 19 14.54 -1.02 2.51
C VAL A 19 14.42 -1.27 4.01
N GLN A 20 15.11 -2.28 4.55
CA GLN A 20 15.11 -2.53 6.00
C GLN A 20 15.60 -1.31 6.77
N ASN A 21 16.74 -0.71 6.37
CA ASN A 21 17.28 0.48 7.03
C ASN A 21 16.28 1.66 6.98
N TYR A 22 15.62 1.87 5.86
CA TYR A 22 14.62 2.94 5.73
C TYR A 22 13.39 2.69 6.63
N ILE A 23 12.89 1.45 6.67
CA ILE A 23 11.76 1.08 7.54
C ILE A 23 12.18 1.22 9.02
N VAL A 24 13.39 0.84 9.40
CA VAL A 24 13.92 1.01 10.78
C VAL A 24 13.91 2.48 11.21
N VAL A 25 14.21 3.42 10.31
CA VAL A 25 14.14 4.85 10.63
C VAL A 25 12.70 5.33 10.83
N ILE A 26 11.73 4.71 10.16
CA ILE A 26 10.31 5.09 10.23
C ILE A 26 9.63 4.51 11.47
N PHE A 27 9.95 3.26 11.83
CA PHE A 27 9.30 2.52 12.92
C PHE A 27 10.24 2.36 14.11
N ARG A 28 9.79 2.84 15.29
CA ARG A 28 10.60 2.78 16.52
C ARG A 28 10.64 1.40 17.18
N ASP A 29 9.67 0.54 16.88
CA ASP A 29 9.50 -0.77 17.53
C ASP A 29 10.09 -1.90 16.68
N LYS A 30 11.06 -2.63 17.25
CA LYS A 30 11.74 -3.76 16.63
C LYS A 30 10.80 -4.92 16.30
N LEU A 31 9.78 -5.19 17.12
CA LEU A 31 8.83 -6.28 16.88
C LEU A 31 7.92 -5.99 15.69
N ILE A 32 7.54 -4.72 15.51
CA ILE A 32 6.76 -4.27 14.36
C ILE A 32 7.59 -4.42 13.07
N LEU A 33 8.87 -4.08 13.13
CA LEU A 33 9.81 -4.23 12.02
C LEU A 33 9.91 -5.67 11.54
N GLU A 34 10.13 -6.63 12.45
CA GLU A 34 10.23 -8.05 12.09
C GLU A 34 8.96 -8.57 11.40
N LYS A 35 7.79 -8.20 11.93
CA LYS A 35 6.50 -8.56 11.32
C LYS A 35 6.32 -7.93 9.94
N ILE A 36 6.63 -6.64 9.78
CA ILE A 36 6.54 -5.94 8.49
C ILE A 36 7.46 -6.60 7.47
N SER A 37 8.71 -6.88 7.85
CA SER A 37 9.69 -7.52 6.97
C SER A 37 9.26 -8.90 6.52
N LEU A 38 8.65 -9.67 7.41
CA LEU A 38 8.04 -10.96 7.06
C LEU A 38 6.91 -10.80 6.04
N ILE A 39 6.02 -9.83 6.24
CA ILE A 39 4.89 -9.56 5.33
C ILE A 39 5.40 -9.12 3.95
N LEU A 40 6.38 -8.21 3.90
CA LEU A 40 6.96 -7.72 2.65
C LEU A 40 7.65 -8.85 1.88
N HIS A 41 8.35 -9.73 2.58
CA HIS A 41 8.97 -10.92 1.99
C HIS A 41 7.93 -11.91 1.45
N LYS A 42 6.90 -12.25 2.24
CA LYS A 42 5.81 -13.16 1.83
C LYS A 42 5.02 -12.63 0.64
N SER A 43 4.79 -11.32 0.59
CA SER A 43 4.01 -10.67 -0.47
C SER A 43 4.80 -10.39 -1.75
N LYS A 44 6.13 -10.63 -1.77
CA LYS A 44 7.04 -10.32 -2.90
C LYS A 44 6.85 -8.89 -3.41
N THR A 45 6.72 -7.94 -2.48
CA THR A 45 6.38 -6.56 -2.80
C THR A 45 7.49 -5.83 -3.54
N LYS A 46 7.11 -5.06 -4.57
CA LYS A 46 8.03 -4.21 -5.32
C LYS A 46 8.38 -2.96 -4.50
N LEU A 47 9.57 -2.40 -4.73
CA LEU A 47 10.00 -1.17 -4.07
C LEU A 47 9.01 -0.01 -4.24
N SER A 48 8.45 0.16 -5.44
CA SER A 48 7.43 1.18 -5.73
C SER A 48 6.17 1.07 -4.84
N VAL A 49 5.76 -0.15 -4.51
CA VAL A 49 4.63 -0.42 -3.60
C VAL A 49 5.01 -0.04 -2.17
N ILE A 50 6.23 -0.36 -1.74
CA ILE A 50 6.73 -0.03 -0.39
C ILE A 50 6.82 1.48 -0.21
N LEU A 51 7.41 2.21 -1.16
CA LEU A 51 7.50 3.67 -1.13
C LEU A 51 6.11 4.32 -1.14
N SER A 52 5.18 3.77 -1.92
CA SER A 52 3.77 4.22 -1.93
C SER A 52 3.05 3.94 -0.61
N ALA A 53 3.31 2.80 0.03
CA ALA A 53 2.78 2.49 1.35
C ALA A 53 3.30 3.48 2.40
N ILE A 54 4.58 3.84 2.34
CA ILE A 54 5.20 4.83 3.23
C ILE A 54 4.59 6.23 3.00
N TYR A 55 4.32 6.59 1.75
CA TYR A 55 3.56 7.80 1.42
C TYR A 55 2.21 7.82 2.12
N TYR A 56 1.41 6.76 1.97
CA TYR A 56 0.09 6.68 2.60
C TYR A 56 0.18 6.73 4.12
N PHE A 57 1.09 5.99 4.72
CA PHE A 57 1.33 5.99 6.15
C PHE A 57 1.57 7.41 6.70
N LYS A 58 2.49 8.16 6.07
CA LYS A 58 2.76 9.57 6.43
C LYS A 58 1.57 10.47 6.15
N LYS A 59 0.89 10.30 5.02
CA LYS A 59 -0.27 11.12 4.61
C LYS A 59 -1.45 10.94 5.58
N VAL A 60 -1.73 9.72 6.02
CA VAL A 60 -2.80 9.42 6.99
C VAL A 60 -2.51 10.12 8.31
N ARG A 61 -1.28 9.99 8.85
CA ARG A 61 -0.88 10.67 10.09
C ARG A 61 -1.10 12.18 10.02
N ARG A 62 -0.74 12.82 8.91
CA ARG A 62 -0.95 14.27 8.70
C ARG A 62 -2.44 14.65 8.61
N ARG A 63 -3.28 13.78 8.05
CA ARG A 63 -4.71 14.05 7.82
C ARG A 63 -5.62 13.61 8.96
N TYR A 64 -5.12 12.82 9.92
CA TYR A 64 -5.92 12.26 10.98
C TYR A 64 -6.63 13.33 11.83
N ALA A 65 -5.92 14.39 12.23
CA ALA A 65 -6.53 15.49 12.99
C ALA A 65 -7.66 16.19 12.23
N LEU A 66 -7.50 16.39 10.91
CA LEU A 66 -8.54 16.95 10.07
C LEU A 66 -9.75 16.01 9.92
N TYR A 67 -9.50 14.71 9.82
CA TYR A 67 -10.56 13.70 9.82
C TYR A 67 -11.38 13.73 11.12
N LEU A 68 -10.72 13.84 12.28
CA LEU A 68 -11.42 13.95 13.57
C LEU A 68 -12.31 15.21 13.63
N LYS A 69 -11.82 16.37 13.19
CA LYS A 69 -12.63 17.60 13.10
C LYS A 69 -13.86 17.43 12.20
N ARG A 70 -13.71 16.74 11.07
CA ARG A 70 -14.84 16.46 10.17
C ARG A 70 -15.85 15.53 10.82
N LEU A 71 -15.41 14.53 11.58
CA LEU A 71 -16.31 13.66 12.33
C LEU A 71 -17.12 14.45 13.37
N ASP A 72 -16.49 15.39 14.08
CA ASP A 72 -17.19 16.24 15.06
C ASP A 72 -18.28 17.09 14.41
N ASN A 73 -18.02 17.64 13.22
CA ASN A 73 -19.00 18.43 12.46
C ASN A 73 -20.22 17.61 11.97
N LEU A 74 -20.14 16.28 11.95
CA LEU A 74 -21.25 15.41 11.54
C LEU A 74 -22.23 15.13 12.70
N VAL A 75 -21.89 15.52 13.92
CA VAL A 75 -22.73 15.28 15.10
C VAL A 75 -23.87 16.31 15.13
N THR A 76 -25.07 15.88 14.77
CA THR A 76 -26.29 16.71 14.76
C THR A 76 -27.34 16.22 15.76
N CYS A 77 -27.35 14.91 16.05
CA CYS A 77 -28.28 14.26 16.98
C CYS A 77 -27.63 13.05 17.69
N ASN A 78 -28.32 12.46 18.66
CA ASN A 78 -27.83 11.31 19.43
C ASN A 78 -27.43 10.10 18.57
N VAL A 79 -28.17 9.84 17.49
CA VAL A 79 -27.85 8.76 16.55
C VAL A 79 -26.51 9.03 15.86
N THR A 80 -26.31 10.23 15.33
CA THR A 80 -25.03 10.61 14.70
C THR A 80 -23.88 10.60 15.70
N LYS A 81 -24.10 10.97 16.96
CA LYS A 81 -23.10 10.89 18.03
C LYS A 81 -22.63 9.44 18.26
N TYR A 82 -23.54 8.47 18.29
CA TYR A 82 -23.19 7.06 18.42
C TYR A 82 -22.37 6.55 17.22
N LEU A 83 -22.82 6.85 15.99
CA LEU A 83 -22.14 6.44 14.77
C LEU A 83 -20.74 7.05 14.65
N VAL A 84 -20.60 8.34 14.98
CA VAL A 84 -19.31 9.04 15.03
C VAL A 84 -18.40 8.44 16.09
N GLY A 85 -18.93 8.10 17.27
CA GLY A 85 -18.18 7.40 18.32
C GLY A 85 -17.58 6.08 17.82
N LYS A 86 -18.40 5.28 17.12
CA LYS A 86 -17.95 4.02 16.52
C LYS A 86 -16.89 4.23 15.43
N LYS A 87 -17.08 5.22 14.54
CA LYS A 87 -16.08 5.57 13.51
C LYS A 87 -14.75 6.04 14.12
N ARG A 88 -14.81 6.84 15.19
CA ARG A 88 -13.64 7.31 15.92
C ARG A 88 -12.87 6.16 16.55
N GLN A 89 -13.55 5.20 17.18
CA GLN A 89 -12.91 4.04 17.79
C GLN A 89 -12.15 3.20 16.75
N VAL A 90 -12.77 2.90 15.61
CA VAL A 90 -12.11 2.15 14.53
C VAL A 90 -10.92 2.95 13.97
N ALA A 91 -11.07 4.26 13.80
CA ALA A 91 -9.98 5.11 13.31
C ALA A 91 -8.81 5.14 14.29
N LEU A 92 -9.08 5.17 15.58
CA LEU A 92 -8.09 5.12 16.65
C LEU A 92 -7.31 3.80 16.59
N GLN A 93 -8.01 2.66 16.57
CA GLN A 93 -7.39 1.32 16.48
C GLN A 93 -6.56 1.13 15.20
N ALA A 94 -6.99 1.73 14.09
CA ALA A 94 -6.28 1.69 12.83
C ALA A 94 -5.02 2.58 12.79
N THR A 95 -4.98 3.65 13.60
CA THR A 95 -3.93 4.69 13.52
C THR A 95 -2.96 4.73 14.70
N GLU A 96 -3.37 4.30 15.89
CA GLU A 96 -2.50 4.19 17.06
C GLU A 96 -1.45 3.09 16.91
N ASN A 97 -1.82 1.98 16.27
CA ASN A 97 -0.91 0.89 16.02
C ASN A 97 -0.24 1.07 14.65
N ASP A 98 1.05 1.38 14.68
CA ASP A 98 1.89 1.57 13.50
C ASP A 98 1.90 0.37 12.56
N PHE A 99 1.85 -0.84 13.10
CA PHE A 99 1.75 -2.06 12.30
C PHE A 99 0.43 -2.10 11.53
N ASN A 100 -0.71 -1.85 12.18
CA ASN A 100 -2.02 -1.83 11.51
C ASN A 100 -2.04 -0.77 10.41
N LEU A 101 -1.62 0.45 10.73
CA LEU A 101 -1.61 1.55 9.78
C LEU A 101 -0.73 1.23 8.57
N PHE A 102 0.45 0.63 8.79
CA PHE A 102 1.35 0.30 7.70
C PHE A 102 0.85 -0.86 6.84
N VAL A 103 0.31 -1.93 7.45
CA VAL A 103 -0.28 -3.05 6.72
C VAL A 103 -1.41 -2.55 5.81
N ILE A 104 -2.33 -1.74 6.33
CA ILE A 104 -3.41 -1.18 5.51
C ILE A 104 -2.86 -0.25 4.42
N SER A 105 -1.82 0.54 4.72
CA SER A 105 -1.15 1.38 3.73
C SER A 105 -0.53 0.56 2.58
N ILE A 106 0.04 -0.62 2.88
CA ILE A 106 0.51 -1.58 1.86
C ILE A 106 -0.65 -2.12 1.03
N ILE A 107 -1.76 -2.50 1.67
CA ILE A 107 -2.94 -3.03 0.96
C ILE A 107 -3.47 -2.00 -0.03
N ILE A 108 -3.61 -0.74 0.41
CA ILE A 108 -4.05 0.37 -0.46
C ILE A 108 -3.05 0.58 -1.60
N ALA A 109 -1.74 0.55 -1.33
CA ALA A 109 -0.72 0.67 -2.37
C ALA A 109 -0.78 -0.47 -3.39
N CYS A 110 -0.95 -1.72 -2.94
CA CYS A 110 -1.13 -2.87 -3.81
C CYS A 110 -2.36 -2.67 -4.72
N LYS A 111 -3.52 -2.36 -4.13
CA LYS A 111 -4.78 -2.13 -4.86
C LYS A 111 -4.73 -0.95 -5.82
N HIS A 112 -3.86 0.02 -5.56
CA HIS A 112 -3.69 1.17 -6.45
C HIS A 112 -2.76 0.89 -7.63
N LEU A 113 -1.72 0.06 -7.45
CA LEU A 113 -0.60 -0.07 -8.40
C LEU A 113 -0.54 -1.39 -9.15
N LEU A 114 -1.15 -2.44 -8.63
CA LEU A 114 -1.06 -3.78 -9.20
C LEU A 114 -2.39 -4.15 -9.84
N ASP A 115 -2.33 -4.77 -11.02
CA ASP A 115 -3.50 -5.30 -11.73
C ASP A 115 -4.10 -6.52 -11.01
N THR A 116 -3.25 -7.28 -10.31
CA THR A 116 -3.61 -8.46 -9.53
C THR A 116 -3.13 -8.30 -8.09
N VAL A 117 -4.06 -8.42 -7.14
CA VAL A 117 -3.78 -8.21 -5.71
C VAL A 117 -4.37 -9.34 -4.88
N TYR A 118 -3.72 -9.64 -3.76
CA TYR A 118 -4.27 -10.55 -2.76
C TYR A 118 -5.58 -10.02 -2.19
N THR A 119 -6.49 -10.92 -1.86
CA THR A 119 -7.76 -10.59 -1.20
C THR A 119 -7.50 -10.14 0.24
N ASN A 120 -8.46 -9.41 0.82
CA ASN A 120 -8.38 -9.02 2.23
C ASN A 120 -8.32 -10.24 3.17
N TYR A 121 -8.87 -11.39 2.76
CA TYR A 121 -8.71 -12.65 3.49
C TYR A 121 -7.24 -13.08 3.56
N CYS A 122 -6.54 -13.12 2.43
CA CYS A 122 -5.11 -13.47 2.40
C CYS A 122 -4.27 -12.49 3.24
N TRP A 123 -4.59 -11.18 3.19
CA TRP A 123 -3.93 -10.19 4.03
C TRP A 123 -4.22 -10.38 5.52
N ALA A 124 -5.43 -10.81 5.89
CA ALA A 124 -5.79 -11.14 7.27
C ALA A 124 -4.96 -12.32 7.78
N GLU A 125 -4.82 -13.40 7.00
CA GLU A 125 -3.98 -14.55 7.38
C GLU A 125 -2.50 -14.18 7.51
N VAL A 126 -1.98 -13.37 6.59
CA VAL A 126 -0.56 -12.98 6.60
C VAL A 126 -0.22 -11.98 7.70
N SER A 127 -1.14 -11.06 8.03
CA SER A 127 -0.92 -10.03 9.05
C SER A 127 -1.34 -10.43 10.46
N GLY A 128 -2.19 -11.46 10.60
CA GLY A 128 -2.81 -11.83 11.87
C GLY A 128 -3.90 -10.85 12.34
N ILE A 129 -4.31 -9.89 11.49
CA ILE A 129 -5.40 -8.97 11.80
C ILE A 129 -6.73 -9.65 11.42
N PRO A 130 -7.73 -9.70 12.31
CA PRO A 130 -9.04 -10.25 11.97
C PRO A 130 -9.63 -9.60 10.72
N ILE A 131 -10.21 -10.40 9.82
CA ILE A 131 -10.72 -9.89 8.53
C ILE A 131 -11.76 -8.77 8.71
N SER A 132 -12.59 -8.83 9.75
CA SER A 132 -13.55 -7.76 10.10
C SER A 132 -12.85 -6.44 10.39
N ASN A 133 -11.76 -6.49 11.15
CA ASN A 133 -10.96 -5.33 11.54
C ASN A 133 -10.18 -4.82 10.34
N LEU A 134 -9.57 -5.70 9.54
CA LEU A 134 -8.85 -5.33 8.34
C LEU A 134 -9.75 -4.60 7.33
N ASN A 135 -10.96 -5.11 7.09
CA ASN A 135 -11.96 -4.47 6.25
C ASN A 135 -12.47 -3.13 6.83
N ALA A 136 -12.57 -3.02 8.16
CA ALA A 136 -12.97 -1.78 8.82
C ALA A 136 -11.85 -0.73 8.72
N TYR A 137 -10.62 -1.10 9.03
CA TYR A 137 -9.44 -0.23 8.98
C TYR A 137 -9.17 0.26 7.56
N GLU A 138 -9.29 -0.59 6.54
CA GLU A 138 -9.16 -0.18 5.14
C GLU A 138 -10.15 0.93 4.79
N ARG A 139 -11.44 0.73 5.07
CA ARG A 139 -12.49 1.73 4.83
C ARG A 139 -12.21 3.02 5.59
N THR A 140 -11.84 2.93 6.86
CA THR A 140 -11.56 4.10 7.70
C THR A 140 -10.32 4.87 7.23
N ILE A 141 -9.27 4.18 6.80
CA ILE A 141 -8.07 4.84 6.26
C ILE A 141 -8.38 5.51 4.92
N LEU A 142 -9.20 4.90 4.07
CA LEU A 142 -9.69 5.54 2.85
C LEU A 142 -10.55 6.78 3.15
N ASP A 143 -11.42 6.73 4.16
CA ASP A 143 -12.17 7.90 4.64
C ASP A 143 -11.23 9.03 5.12
N ILE A 144 -10.17 8.71 5.87
CA ILE A 144 -9.15 9.70 6.30
C ILE A 144 -8.44 10.33 5.09
N LEU A 145 -8.20 9.53 4.04
CA LEU A 145 -7.56 9.96 2.80
C LEU A 145 -8.52 10.67 1.82
N ASP A 146 -9.81 10.78 2.14
CA ASP A 146 -10.87 11.27 1.24
C ASP A 146 -10.95 10.47 -0.06
N TYR A 147 -10.60 9.18 -0.02
CA TYR A 147 -10.45 8.32 -1.20
C TYR A 147 -9.45 8.87 -2.24
N ARG A 148 -8.63 9.87 -1.89
CA ARG A 148 -7.60 10.45 -2.77
C ARG A 148 -6.30 9.64 -2.67
N THR A 149 -6.33 8.46 -3.29
CA THR A 149 -5.20 7.52 -3.35
C THR A 149 -4.16 7.91 -4.39
N HIS A 150 -4.53 8.65 -5.44
CA HIS A 150 -3.55 9.12 -6.43
C HIS A 150 -2.36 9.84 -5.79
N ILE A 151 -1.15 9.36 -6.08
CA ILE A 151 0.12 9.95 -5.63
C ILE A 151 0.65 10.82 -6.77
N PRO A 152 0.71 12.16 -6.59
CA PRO A 152 1.31 13.02 -7.59
C PRO A 152 2.79 12.66 -7.82
N ASN A 153 3.26 12.73 -9.07
CA ASN A 153 4.65 12.41 -9.42
C ASN A 153 5.66 13.12 -8.50
N GLN A 154 5.46 14.42 -8.24
CA GLN A 154 6.32 15.18 -7.33
C GLN A 154 6.35 14.60 -5.91
N SER A 155 5.21 14.18 -5.38
CA SER A 155 5.15 13.57 -4.04
C SER A 155 5.85 12.21 -4.00
N PHE A 156 5.78 11.45 -5.09
CA PHE A 156 6.50 10.19 -5.21
C PHE A 156 8.01 10.43 -5.30
N TYR A 157 8.46 11.36 -6.13
CA TYR A 157 9.88 11.73 -6.25
C TYR A 157 10.46 12.22 -4.93
N ASN A 158 9.73 13.05 -4.18
CA ASN A 158 10.18 13.48 -2.86
C ASN A 158 10.44 12.30 -1.91
N ILE A 159 9.67 11.21 -2.01
CA ILE A 159 9.87 10.00 -1.18
C ILE A 159 11.03 9.16 -1.70
N VAL A 160 11.20 9.06 -3.01
CA VAL A 160 12.38 8.42 -3.59
C VAL A 160 13.64 9.16 -3.14
N ASP A 161 13.67 10.49 -3.26
CA ASP A 161 14.80 11.32 -2.81
C ASP A 161 15.06 11.15 -1.30
N GLU A 162 14.01 11.06 -0.49
CA GLU A 162 14.13 10.79 0.95
C GLU A 162 14.74 9.39 1.20
N PHE A 163 14.30 8.38 0.46
CA PHE A 163 14.83 7.03 0.54
C PHE A 163 16.31 6.97 0.12
N GLU A 164 16.66 7.60 -1.00
CA GLU A 164 18.04 7.63 -1.53
C GLU A 164 18.99 8.34 -0.55
N LYS A 165 18.56 9.45 0.07
CA LYS A 165 19.33 10.16 1.10
C LYS A 165 19.63 9.29 2.32
N ILE A 166 18.65 8.52 2.78
CA ILE A 166 18.81 7.68 3.99
C ILE A 166 19.62 6.41 3.69
N THR A 167 19.54 5.88 2.47
CA THR A 167 20.12 4.58 2.11
C THR A 167 21.48 4.67 1.40
N GLY A 168 21.93 5.88 1.07
CA GLY A 168 23.19 6.16 0.38
C GLY A 168 23.06 5.96 -1.14
N ASN A 169 23.00 7.08 -1.87
CA ASN A 169 23.07 7.27 -3.32
C ASN A 169 22.94 6.00 -4.19
N VAL A 170 21.77 5.37 -4.20
CA VAL A 170 21.34 4.47 -5.29
C VAL A 170 20.48 5.30 -6.22
N THR A 171 20.80 5.33 -7.50
CA THR A 171 19.89 5.88 -8.50
C THR A 171 18.77 4.88 -8.75
N ILE A 172 17.59 5.13 -8.19
CA ILE A 172 16.38 4.35 -8.50
C ILE A 172 15.76 4.92 -9.77
N ASP A 173 15.32 4.03 -10.67
CA ASP A 173 14.59 4.45 -11.88
C ASP A 173 13.34 5.26 -11.50
N ARG A 174 13.27 6.51 -11.98
CA ARG A 174 12.27 7.52 -11.61
C ARG A 174 10.94 7.33 -12.35
N THR A 175 10.63 6.12 -12.79
CA THR A 175 9.29 5.82 -13.30
C THR A 175 8.29 6.01 -12.16
N SER A 176 7.39 6.99 -12.31
CA SER A 176 6.28 7.13 -11.38
C SER A 176 5.48 5.84 -11.36
N PRO A 177 4.83 5.51 -10.23
CA PRO A 177 3.91 4.38 -10.16
C PRO A 177 2.61 4.78 -10.89
N THR A 178 2.71 5.04 -12.19
CA THR A 178 1.59 5.32 -13.07
C THR A 178 0.91 4.01 -13.41
N LYS A 179 -0.43 4.06 -13.48
CA LYS A 179 -1.25 2.95 -13.96
C LYS A 179 -0.61 2.40 -15.23
N LYS A 180 -0.31 1.10 -15.26
CA LYS A 180 -0.13 0.43 -16.55
C LYS A 180 -1.40 0.69 -17.34
N THR A 181 -1.25 1.33 -18.48
CA THR A 181 -2.30 1.56 -19.46
C THR A 181 -2.92 0.22 -19.80
N SER A 182 -4.17 0.04 -19.37
CA SER A 182 -5.08 -0.96 -19.90
C SER A 182 -5.43 -0.57 -21.33
N THR A 183 -4.56 -0.84 -22.31
CA THR A 183 -4.95 -0.83 -23.72
C THR A 183 -4.05 -1.76 -24.54
N LEU A 184 -4.71 -2.74 -25.16
CA LEU A 184 -4.36 -3.40 -26.42
C LEU A 184 -3.34 -4.56 -26.44
N LYS A 185 -3.53 -5.59 -25.58
CA LYS A 185 -3.16 -6.98 -25.95
C LYS A 185 -4.19 -8.07 -25.63
N CYS A 186 -5.34 -7.76 -25.01
CA CYS A 186 -6.38 -8.76 -24.70
C CYS A 186 -7.65 -8.68 -25.59
N VAL A 187 -7.66 -7.83 -26.63
CA VAL A 187 -8.79 -7.77 -27.59
C VAL A 187 -8.47 -8.50 -28.90
N LEU A 188 -7.22 -8.95 -29.09
CA LEU A 188 -6.81 -9.71 -30.29
C LEU A 188 -6.78 -11.24 -30.10
N SER A 189 -7.07 -11.77 -28.91
CA SER A 189 -7.25 -13.22 -28.71
C SER A 189 -8.72 -13.67 -28.72
N CYS A 190 -9.68 -12.74 -28.87
CA CYS A 190 -11.12 -13.05 -28.87
C CYS A 190 -11.78 -12.90 -30.25
N ILE A 191 -11.03 -12.57 -31.31
CA ILE A 191 -11.58 -12.46 -32.67
C ILE A 191 -11.11 -13.61 -33.59
N THR A 192 -10.15 -14.44 -33.19
CA THR A 192 -9.67 -15.57 -34.02
C THR A 192 -10.33 -16.92 -33.75
N THR A 193 -11.39 -16.99 -32.92
CA THR A 193 -12.10 -18.26 -32.65
C THR A 193 -13.60 -18.20 -32.95
N LYS A 194 -14.00 -17.47 -34.00
CA LYS A 194 -15.39 -17.43 -34.47
C LYS A 194 -15.55 -17.47 -36.00
N LEU A 195 -14.66 -18.17 -36.71
CA LEU A 195 -14.75 -18.33 -38.18
C LEU A 195 -14.60 -19.78 -38.69
N THR A 196 -14.83 -20.80 -37.87
CA THR A 196 -14.82 -22.22 -38.34
C THR A 196 -16.08 -23.02 -38.02
N CYS A 197 -17.20 -22.39 -37.64
CA CYS A 197 -18.46 -23.12 -37.44
C CYS A 197 -19.64 -22.46 -38.17
N ILE A 198 -19.59 -22.44 -39.50
CA ILE A 198 -20.78 -22.47 -40.36
C ILE A 198 -20.45 -23.42 -41.52
N ASN A 199 -20.83 -24.68 -41.37
CA ASN A 199 -21.10 -25.64 -42.44
C ASN A 199 -21.78 -26.84 -41.80
N PHE A 200 -23.10 -26.73 -41.64
CA PHE A 200 -24.09 -27.79 -41.79
C PHE A 200 -25.47 -27.12 -41.91
#